data_AF-A0A2K5R2X6-F1
#
_entry.id   AF-A0A2K5R2X6-F1
#
_cell.length_a   1.000
_cell.length_b   1.000
_cell.length_c   1.000
_cell.angle_alpha   90.00
_cell.angle_beta   90.00
_cell.angle_gamma   90.00
#
_symmetry.space_group_name_H-M   'P 1'
#
loop_
_entity.id
_entity.type
_entity.pdbx_description
1 polymer ?
#
loop_
_entity_poly.entity_id
_entity_poly.type
_entity_poly.pdbx_seq_one_letter_code
_entity_poly.pdbx_strand_id
1 'polypeptide(L)'
;MLHAWGDTLEEAFEQCAMAMFGYMTDTGTVEPLQTVEVETQGDDLQSLLFHFLDEWLYKFSADEFFIPRVSKDFSFLLSKWILKFSLSKHPQGTEVKAITYSAMQVYNEEKPEVFVIIDI
;
A
#
# COMPACT_ATOMS: atom_id res chain seq x y z
N MET A 1 5.40 -9.22 8.66
CA MET A 1 6.34 -8.95 7.55
C MET A 1 5.56 -9.09 6.27
N LEU A 2 5.60 -8.07 5.43
CA LEU A 2 5.06 -8.06 4.09
C LEU A 2 6.17 -8.45 3.12
N HIS A 3 5.85 -9.31 2.17
CA HIS A 3 6.69 -9.66 1.04
C HIS A 3 5.82 -9.58 -0.21
N ALA A 4 6.25 -8.78 -1.18
CA ALA A 4 5.52 -8.53 -2.40
C ALA A 4 6.48 -8.47 -3.59
N TRP A 5 5.97 -8.82 -4.76
CA TRP A 5 6.72 -8.88 -6.02
C TRP A 5 5.82 -8.50 -7.19
N GLY A 6 6.44 -8.17 -8.32
CA GLY A 6 5.73 -7.84 -9.56
C GLY A 6 6.62 -8.02 -10.78
N ASP A 7 6.04 -7.81 -11.96
CA ASP A 7 6.78 -7.75 -13.23
C ASP A 7 7.55 -6.42 -13.35
N THR A 8 7.15 -5.40 -12.58
CA THR A 8 7.85 -4.11 -12.45
C THR A 8 7.99 -3.69 -10.99
N LEU A 9 8.86 -2.70 -10.72
CA LEU A 9 9.08 -2.18 -9.36
C LEU A 9 7.83 -1.50 -8.83
N GLU A 10 7.14 -0.79 -9.73
CA GLU A 10 5.82 -0.21 -9.55
C GLU A 10 4.81 -1.26 -9.06
N GLU A 11 4.73 -2.41 -9.74
CA GLU A 11 3.82 -3.48 -9.36
C GLU A 11 4.22 -4.08 -8.00
N ALA A 12 5.50 -4.27 -7.72
CA ALA A 12 5.94 -4.76 -6.41
C ALA A 12 5.53 -3.81 -5.26
N PHE A 13 5.59 -2.48 -5.49
CA PHE A 13 5.15 -1.47 -4.53
C PHE A 13 3.64 -1.51 -4.34
N GLU A 14 2.86 -1.56 -5.43
CA GLU A 14 1.41 -1.70 -5.37
C GLU A 14 0.99 -2.96 -4.62
N GLN A 15 1.61 -4.11 -4.92
CA GLN A 15 1.34 -5.38 -4.25
C GLN A 15 1.70 -5.32 -2.76
N CYS A 16 2.75 -4.57 -2.38
CA CYS A 16 3.08 -4.37 -0.97
C CYS A 16 2.00 -3.57 -0.23
N ALA A 17 1.45 -2.53 -0.84
CA ALA A 17 0.31 -1.80 -0.29
C ALA A 17 -0.92 -2.69 -0.20
N MET A 18 -1.24 -3.46 -1.25
CA MET A 18 -2.32 -4.44 -1.23
C MET A 18 -2.17 -5.46 -0.09
N ALA A 19 -0.95 -5.95 0.15
CA ALA A 19 -0.67 -6.89 1.22
C ALA A 19 -0.87 -6.26 2.61
N MET A 20 -0.52 -4.98 2.79
CA MET A 20 -0.78 -4.23 4.01
C MET A 20 -2.29 -4.15 4.30
N PHE A 21 -3.10 -3.72 3.34
CA PHE A 21 -4.54 -3.58 3.53
C PHE A 21 -5.29 -4.91 3.58
N GLY A 22 -4.80 -5.94 2.88
CA GLY A 22 -5.30 -7.30 3.01
C GLY A 22 -5.15 -7.86 4.43
N TYR A 23 -4.20 -7.32 5.22
CA TYR A 23 -4.07 -7.63 6.64
C TYR A 23 -5.12 -6.93 7.51
N MET A 24 -5.57 -5.75 7.08
CA MET A 24 -6.52 -4.90 7.81
C MET A 24 -7.98 -5.24 7.52
N THR A 25 -8.29 -5.71 6.32
CA THR A 25 -9.66 -6.04 5.89
C THR A 25 -9.67 -6.89 4.62
N ASP A 26 -10.81 -7.54 4.34
CA ASP A 26 -11.06 -8.14 3.04
C ASP A 26 -11.27 -7.04 1.98
N THR A 27 -10.22 -6.75 1.22
CA THR A 27 -10.21 -5.73 0.15
C THR A 27 -11.17 -6.07 -1.00
N GLY A 28 -11.60 -7.32 -1.14
CA GLY A 28 -12.56 -7.75 -2.17
C GLY A 28 -14.00 -7.31 -1.88
N THR A 29 -14.31 -6.98 -0.63
CA THR A 29 -15.66 -6.57 -0.20
C THR A 29 -15.92 -5.07 -0.37
N VAL A 30 -14.90 -4.29 -0.71
CA VAL A 30 -14.98 -2.83 -0.70
C VAL A 30 -15.32 -2.31 -2.11
N GLU A 31 -16.27 -1.38 -2.19
CA GLU A 31 -16.84 -0.89 -3.45
C GLU A 31 -16.07 0.31 -4.04
N PRO A 32 -15.81 0.35 -5.36
CA PRO A 32 -15.10 1.45 -6.01
C PRO A 32 -16.02 2.65 -6.19
N LEU A 33 -15.90 3.62 -5.30
CA LEU A 33 -16.74 4.81 -5.27
C LEU A 33 -15.99 6.07 -5.67
N GLN A 34 -14.69 6.18 -5.38
CA GLN A 34 -13.90 7.40 -5.59
C GLN A 34 -12.44 7.11 -5.98
N THR A 35 -11.80 8.11 -6.57
CA THR A 35 -10.38 8.05 -6.93
C THR A 35 -9.68 9.21 -6.22
N VAL A 36 -8.60 8.90 -5.52
CA VAL A 36 -7.70 9.89 -4.92
C VAL A 36 -6.30 9.57 -5.41
N GLU A 37 -5.52 10.62 -5.60
CA GLU A 37 -4.13 10.55 -6.01
C GLU A 37 -3.20 10.67 -4.81
N VAL A 38 -2.26 9.74 -4.70
CA VAL A 38 -1.15 9.81 -3.76
C VAL A 38 0.15 9.95 -4.56
N GLU A 39 0.85 11.06 -4.31
CA GLU A 39 2.18 11.34 -4.84
C GLU A 39 3.18 11.31 -3.68
N THR A 40 4.28 10.57 -3.83
CA THR A 40 5.33 10.50 -2.80
C THR A 40 6.72 10.64 -3.42
N GLN A 41 7.67 11.06 -2.60
CA GLN A 41 9.07 11.20 -3.00
C GLN A 41 9.96 10.62 -1.91
N GLY A 42 11.12 10.11 -2.29
CA GLY A 42 12.13 9.57 -1.38
C GLY A 42 13.53 9.88 -1.92
N ASP A 43 14.51 9.93 -1.01
CA ASP A 43 15.92 10.13 -1.36
C ASP A 43 16.51 8.86 -2.02
N ASP A 44 15.90 7.71 -1.77
CA ASP A 44 16.21 6.40 -2.35
C ASP A 44 14.94 5.52 -2.46
N LEU A 45 15.09 4.30 -2.98
CA LEU A 45 13.95 3.39 -3.16
C LEU A 45 13.31 2.93 -1.84
N GLN A 46 14.09 2.86 -0.75
CA GLN A 46 13.57 2.42 0.55
C GLN A 46 12.71 3.53 1.18
N SER A 47 13.21 4.75 1.19
CA SER A 47 12.48 5.93 1.63
C SER A 47 11.26 6.21 0.76
N LEU A 48 11.34 5.99 -0.55
CA LEU A 48 10.17 6.07 -1.45
C LEU A 48 9.11 5.04 -1.06
N LEU A 49 9.49 3.77 -0.85
CA LEU A 49 8.56 2.72 -0.41
C LEU A 49 7.94 3.03 0.95
N PHE A 50 8.76 3.54 1.88
CA PHE A 50 8.30 3.94 3.20
C PHE A 50 7.24 5.04 3.10
N HIS A 51 7.55 6.17 2.45
CA HIS A 51 6.61 7.29 2.32
C HIS A 51 5.36 6.88 1.54
N PHE A 52 5.50 6.03 0.51
CA PHE A 52 4.37 5.48 -0.23
C PHE A 52 3.40 4.73 0.68
N LEU A 53 3.89 3.76 1.47
CA LEU A 53 3.05 2.98 2.38
C LEU A 53 2.49 3.83 3.53
N ASP A 54 3.28 4.77 4.05
CA ASP A 54 2.88 5.64 5.15
C ASP A 54 1.77 6.62 4.74
N GLU A 55 1.86 7.21 3.54
CA GLU A 55 0.80 8.08 3.01
C GLU A 55 -0.51 7.30 2.81
N TRP A 56 -0.44 6.05 2.30
CA TRP A 56 -1.61 5.18 2.22
C TRP A 56 -2.19 4.84 3.59
N LEU A 57 -1.35 4.52 4.58
CA LEU A 57 -1.78 4.26 5.95
C LEU A 57 -2.43 5.49 6.58
N TYR A 58 -1.89 6.68 6.30
CA TYR A 58 -2.47 7.96 6.71
C TYR A 58 -3.85 8.18 6.08
N LYS A 59 -4.00 7.96 4.76
CA LYS A 59 -5.30 8.05 4.07
C LYS A 59 -6.34 7.11 4.66
N PHE A 60 -5.93 5.93 5.09
CA PHE A 60 -6.83 4.99 5.75
C PHE A 60 -7.21 5.43 7.16
N SER A 61 -6.23 5.85 7.96
CA SER A 61 -6.42 6.11 9.39
C SER A 61 -6.99 7.49 9.72
N ALA A 62 -6.67 8.51 8.91
CA ALA A 62 -6.98 9.91 9.20
C ALA A 62 -8.06 10.53 8.30
N ASP A 63 -8.21 10.07 7.05
CA ASP A 63 -9.16 10.62 6.08
C ASP A 63 -10.48 9.80 6.01
N GLU A 64 -10.65 8.90 5.01
CA GLU A 64 -11.94 8.25 4.71
C GLU A 64 -11.88 6.71 4.64
N PHE A 65 -10.94 6.06 5.34
CA PHE A 65 -10.71 4.60 5.28
C PHE A 65 -10.51 4.08 3.86
N PHE A 66 -9.46 4.63 3.30
CA PHE A 66 -9.11 4.49 1.91
C PHE A 66 -8.20 3.27 1.67
N ILE A 67 -8.62 2.34 0.79
CA ILE A 67 -7.89 1.11 0.43
C ILE A 67 -7.43 1.14 -1.04
N PRO A 68 -6.13 0.95 -1.33
CA PRO A 68 -5.57 0.91 -2.67
C PRO A 68 -6.06 -0.32 -3.46
N ARG A 69 -6.06 -0.21 -4.79
CA ARG A 69 -6.26 -1.33 -5.72
C ARG A 69 -5.31 -1.19 -6.91
N VAL A 70 -4.80 -2.31 -7.40
CA VAL A 70 -3.84 -2.42 -8.52
C VAL A 70 -4.32 -1.64 -9.74
N SER A 71 -3.41 -0.88 -10.35
CA SER A 71 -3.68 -0.03 -11.50
C SER A 71 -2.82 -0.36 -12.70
N LYS A 72 -3.35 -0.11 -13.90
CA LYS A 72 -2.53 -0.23 -15.12
C LYS A 72 -1.66 0.99 -15.41
N ASP A 73 -1.91 2.11 -14.74
CA ASP A 73 -1.28 3.41 -15.00
C ASP A 73 -0.46 3.89 -13.78
N PHE A 74 0.19 2.96 -13.07
CA PHE A 74 1.02 3.33 -11.93
C PHE A 74 2.30 4.01 -12.41
N SER A 75 2.52 5.21 -11.90
CA SER A 75 3.85 5.82 -11.88
C SER A 75 4.14 6.18 -10.43
N PHE A 76 5.41 6.21 -10.02
CA PHE A 76 5.80 6.60 -8.65
C PHE A 76 5.24 7.97 -8.21
N LEU A 77 4.80 8.78 -9.17
CA LEU A 77 4.21 10.10 -8.97
C LEU A 77 2.68 10.08 -8.88
N LEU A 78 1.99 9.04 -9.35
CA LEU A 78 0.53 9.06 -9.47
C LEU A 78 -0.04 7.68 -9.17
N SER A 79 -0.58 7.51 -7.96
CA SER A 79 -1.32 6.29 -7.58
C SER A 79 -2.78 6.64 -7.32
N LYS A 80 -3.71 5.98 -8.01
CA LYS A 80 -5.04 6.56 -8.36
C LYS A 80 -6.27 5.68 -8.01
N TRP A 81 -6.47 5.13 -6.80
CA TRP A 81 -7.50 4.07 -6.61
C TRP A 81 -8.06 3.93 -5.21
N ILE A 82 -9.35 4.23 -4.94
CA ILE A 82 -9.87 3.96 -3.59
C ILE A 82 -11.34 3.50 -3.42
N LEU A 83 -11.51 2.50 -2.55
CA LEU A 83 -12.78 1.94 -2.09
C LEU A 83 -13.10 2.49 -0.66
N LYS A 84 -14.33 2.94 -0.36
CA LYS A 84 -14.68 3.52 0.97
C LYS A 84 -14.92 2.41 2.00
N PHE A 85 -14.07 2.29 3.02
CA PHE A 85 -14.27 1.28 4.07
C PHE A 85 -15.26 1.73 5.16
N SER A 86 -16.12 0.79 5.60
CA SER A 86 -17.11 0.97 6.66
C SER A 86 -17.03 -0.21 7.63
N LEU A 87 -16.85 0.09 8.92
CA LEU A 87 -16.82 -0.90 10.01
C LEU A 87 -18.07 -1.79 10.07
N SER A 88 -19.21 -1.30 9.57
CA SER A 88 -20.46 -2.05 9.53
C SER A 88 -20.57 -3.01 8.34
N LYS A 89 -19.73 -2.84 7.30
CA LYS A 89 -19.80 -3.60 6.04
C LYS A 89 -18.63 -4.53 5.83
N HIS A 90 -17.44 -4.16 6.29
CA HIS A 90 -16.22 -4.89 5.99
C HIS A 90 -15.63 -5.57 7.24
N PRO A 91 -15.09 -6.78 7.09
CA PRO A 91 -14.45 -7.49 8.20
C PRO A 91 -13.26 -6.70 8.75
N GLN A 92 -13.17 -6.57 10.08
CA GLN A 92 -11.96 -6.05 10.72
C GLN A 92 -10.92 -7.17 10.84
N GLY A 93 -9.79 -6.98 10.17
CA GLY A 93 -8.57 -7.74 10.37
C GLY A 93 -7.74 -7.14 11.50
N THR A 94 -6.43 -7.06 11.29
CA THR A 94 -5.50 -6.47 12.26
C THR A 94 -5.16 -5.03 11.86
N GLU A 95 -5.25 -4.11 12.82
CA GLU A 95 -4.82 -2.73 12.60
C GLU A 95 -3.31 -2.67 12.36
N VAL A 96 -2.88 -1.84 11.42
CA VAL A 96 -1.47 -1.53 11.17
C VAL A 96 -1.20 -0.17 11.80
N LYS A 97 -0.22 -0.09 12.71
CA LYS A 97 0.12 1.14 13.44
C LYS A 97 1.16 2.00 12.75
N ALA A 98 2.16 1.36 12.14
CA ALA A 98 3.29 2.06 11.54
C ALA A 98 4.04 1.20 10.52
N ILE A 99 4.65 1.87 9.54
CA ILE A 99 5.65 1.28 8.64
C ILE A 99 7.03 1.38 9.33
N THR A 100 7.92 0.40 9.12
CA THR A 100 9.26 0.43 9.72
C THR A 100 10.35 0.18 8.68
N TYR A 101 11.51 0.82 8.86
CA TYR A 101 12.73 0.54 8.09
C TYR A 101 13.43 -0.76 8.52
N SER A 102 12.95 -1.43 9.57
CA SER A 102 13.56 -2.64 10.11
C SER A 102 13.59 -3.74 9.07
N ALA A 103 14.79 -4.11 8.62
CA ALA A 103 15.00 -5.10 7.56
C ALA A 103 14.23 -4.78 6.26
N MET A 104 14.01 -3.50 5.95
CA MET A 104 13.43 -3.09 4.68
C MET A 104 14.39 -3.43 3.55
N GLN A 105 13.88 -4.10 2.52
CA GLN A 105 14.67 -4.49 1.36
C GLN A 105 13.88 -4.20 0.09
N VAL A 106 14.55 -3.64 -0.91
CA VAL A 106 14.02 -3.41 -2.25
C VAL A 106 15.01 -3.99 -3.24
N TYR A 107 14.60 -5.06 -3.91
CA TYR A 107 15.36 -5.68 -4.99
C TYR A 107 14.75 -5.25 -6.30
N ASN A 108 15.48 -4.47 -7.08
CA ASN A 108 15.03 -3.96 -8.39
C ASN A 108 15.80 -4.66 -9.52
N GLU A 109 15.57 -5.96 -9.65
CA GLU A 109 16.13 -6.81 -10.71
C GLU A 109 15.03 -7.25 -11.70
N GLU A 110 15.25 -8.31 -12.50
CA GLU A 110 14.30 -8.77 -13.53
C GLU A 110 12.91 -9.13 -12.98
N LYS A 111 12.84 -9.46 -11.69
CA LYS A 111 11.59 -9.64 -10.94
C LYS A 111 11.67 -8.84 -9.64
N PRO A 112 11.19 -7.59 -9.64
CA PRO A 112 11.28 -6.75 -8.47
C PRO A 112 10.53 -7.34 -7.28
N GLU A 113 11.16 -7.30 -6.11
CA GLU A 113 10.59 -7.78 -4.86
C GLU A 113 10.93 -6.84 -3.71
N VAL A 114 10.00 -6.71 -2.77
CA VAL A 114 10.11 -5.82 -1.62
C VAL A 114 9.75 -6.54 -0.32
N PHE A 115 10.49 -6.23 0.73
CA PHE A 115 10.29 -6.77 2.07
C PHE A 115 10.13 -5.61 3.04
N VAL A 116 9.03 -5.59 3.79
CA VAL A 116 8.71 -4.53 4.74
C VAL A 116 8.21 -5.13 6.06
N ILE A 117 8.74 -4.65 7.17
CA ILE A 117 8.20 -4.95 8.49
C ILE A 117 7.26 -3.81 8.89
N ILE A 118 6.03 -4.18 9.24
CA ILE A 118 4.99 -3.29 9.75
C ILE A 118 4.73 -3.60 11.22
N ASP A 119 4.37 -2.58 11.98
CA ASP A 119 3.89 -2.71 13.36
C ASP A 119 2.36 -2.85 13.37
N ILE A 120 1.84 -3.78 14.17
CA ILE A 120 0.41 -4.14 14.24
C ILE A 120 -0.12 -4.05 15.67
#